data_AF-A0A016WJK1-F1
#
_entry.id   AF-A0A016WJK1-F1
#
_cell.length_a   1.000
_cell.length_b   1.000
_cell.length_c   1.000
_cell.angle_alpha   90.00
_cell.angle_beta   90.00
_cell.angle_gamma   90.00
#
_symmetry.space_group_name_H-M   'P 1'
#
loop_
_entity.id
_entity.type
_entity.pdbx_description
1 polymer ?
#
loop_
_entity_poly.entity_id
_entity_poly.type
_entity_poly.pdbx_seq_one_letter_code
_entity_poly.pdbx_strand_id
1 'polypeptide(L)'
;MHLFVILALASVATCTALQSTLIRREPKTFQLIRNGKYPEYLKKLKSTQTAAGAGANVYRADFEIAQRVAIGTPPQEALAWLCTQASIMWVPHVDCRSYWRLELKGIYE
;
A
#
# COMPACT_ATOMS: atom_id res chain seq x y z
N MET A 1 -24.40 40.94 13.77
CA MET A 1 -24.06 39.62 14.37
C MET A 1 -24.42 38.45 13.45
N HIS A 2 -25.63 38.36 12.89
CA HIS A 2 -26.04 37.23 12.04
C HIS A 2 -25.20 37.03 10.76
N LEU A 3 -24.76 38.10 10.10
CA LEU A 3 -23.96 38.00 8.87
C LEU A 3 -22.61 37.29 9.09
N PHE A 4 -21.96 37.56 10.23
CA PHE A 4 -20.69 36.94 10.60
C PHE A 4 -20.84 35.44 10.92
N VAL A 5 -21.97 35.06 11.53
CA VAL A 5 -22.29 33.65 11.83
C VAL A 5 -22.52 32.85 10.54
N ILE A 6 -23.19 33.45 9.55
CA ILE A 6 -23.45 32.81 8.25
C ILE A 6 -22.15 32.63 7.45
N LEU A 7 -21.28 33.65 7.44
CA LEU A 7 -19.96 33.57 6.81
C LEU A 7 -19.06 32.50 7.46
N ALA A 8 -19.11 32.37 8.78
CA ALA A 8 -18.38 31.34 9.51
C ALA A 8 -18.91 29.92 9.23
N LEU A 9 -20.24 29.75 9.10
CA LEU A 9 -20.81 28.45 8.70
C LEU A 9 -20.45 28.08 7.26
N ALA A 10 -20.42 29.05 6.35
CA ALA A 10 -20.10 28.82 4.95
C ALA A 10 -18.64 28.37 4.73
N SER A 11 -17.69 28.88 5.52
CA SER A 11 -16.28 28.46 5.44
C SER A 11 -16.02 27.08 6.03
N VAL A 12 -16.78 26.67 7.05
CA VAL A 12 -16.73 25.30 7.59
C VAL A 12 -17.36 24.30 6.61
N ALA A 13 -18.32 24.75 5.79
CA ALA A 13 -19.02 23.91 4.82
C ALA A 13 -18.23 23.64 3.53
N THR A 14 -17.20 24.43 3.21
CA THR A 14 -16.35 24.18 2.04
C THR A 14 -15.36 23.05 2.34
N CYS A 15 -15.83 21.82 2.29
CA CYS A 15 -14.97 20.63 2.26
C CYS A 15 -14.54 20.38 0.82
N THR A 16 -13.27 20.63 0.50
CA THR A 16 -12.72 20.27 -0.81
C THR A 16 -12.51 18.76 -0.87
N ALA A 17 -13.41 18.06 -1.56
CA ALA A 17 -13.23 16.63 -1.83
C ALA A 17 -12.17 16.45 -2.92
N LEU A 18 -11.00 15.92 -2.55
CA LEU A 18 -9.93 15.59 -3.48
C LEU A 18 -10.14 14.16 -3.97
N GLN A 19 -10.59 14.00 -5.21
CA GLN A 19 -10.79 12.68 -5.80
C GLN A 19 -9.47 12.18 -6.38
N SER A 20 -8.91 11.12 -5.79
CA SER A 20 -7.77 10.42 -6.38
C SER A 20 -8.22 9.26 -7.26
N THR A 21 -7.44 8.98 -8.31
CA THR A 21 -7.70 7.80 -9.15
C THR A 21 -7.17 6.55 -8.45
N LEU A 22 -8.08 5.61 -8.18
CA LEU A 22 -7.76 4.31 -7.62
C LEU A 22 -7.59 3.28 -8.73
N ILE A 23 -6.59 2.42 -8.57
CA ILE A 23 -6.26 1.34 -9.47
C ILE A 23 -6.41 0.04 -8.70
N ARG A 24 -7.29 -0.84 -9.19
CA ARG A 24 -7.39 -2.20 -8.67
C ARG A 24 -6.30 -3.09 -9.28
N ARG A 25 -5.65 -3.90 -8.46
CA ARG A 25 -4.65 -4.89 -8.83
C ARG A 25 -5.05 -6.25 -8.29
N GLU A 26 -4.76 -7.29 -9.08
CA GLU A 26 -5.01 -8.67 -8.64
C GLU A 26 -4.05 -9.02 -7.49
N PRO A 27 -4.56 -9.49 -6.35
CA PRO A 27 -3.70 -9.87 -5.22
C PRO A 27 -2.83 -11.06 -5.58
N LYS A 28 -1.62 -11.09 -5.01
CA LYS A 28 -0.66 -12.19 -5.20
C LYS A 28 -1.25 -13.55 -4.83
N THR A 29 -2.09 -13.61 -3.81
CA THR A 29 -2.80 -14.83 -3.42
C THR A 29 -3.61 -15.43 -4.58
N PHE A 30 -4.36 -14.61 -5.32
CA PHE A 30 -5.16 -15.10 -6.45
C PHE A 30 -4.29 -15.61 -7.59
N GLN A 31 -3.19 -14.91 -7.89
CA GLN A 31 -2.23 -15.37 -8.90
C GLN A 31 -1.60 -16.72 -8.51
N LEU A 32 -1.23 -16.90 -7.24
CA LEU A 32 -0.67 -18.15 -6.74
C LEU A 32 -1.68 -19.30 -6.76
N ILE A 33 -2.95 -19.03 -6.46
CA ILE A 33 -4.02 -20.03 -6.54
C ILE A 33 -4.23 -20.45 -8.00
N ARG A 34 -4.36 -19.47 -8.91
CA ARG A 34 -4.52 -19.72 -10.34
C ARG A 34 -3.37 -20.55 -10.91
N ASN A 35 -2.16 -20.27 -10.47
CA ASN A 35 -0.95 -20.98 -10.91
C ASN A 35 -0.70 -22.29 -10.15
N GLY A 36 -1.56 -22.68 -9.20
CA GLY A 36 -1.41 -23.90 -8.38
C GLY A 36 -0.25 -23.87 -7.38
N LYS A 37 0.44 -22.73 -7.20
CA LYS A 37 1.64 -22.56 -6.35
C LYS A 37 1.32 -22.13 -4.92
N TYR A 38 0.04 -21.87 -4.62
CA TYR A 38 -0.38 -21.41 -3.30
C TYR A 38 0.03 -22.33 -2.12
N PRO A 39 -0.03 -23.67 -2.23
CA PRO A 39 0.41 -24.56 -1.15
C PRO A 39 1.90 -24.45 -0.84
N GLU A 40 2.75 -24.28 -1.85
CA GLU A 40 4.20 -24.11 -1.68
C GLU A 40 4.53 -22.78 -0.99
N TYR A 41 3.82 -21.73 -1.39
CA TYR A 41 3.93 -20.42 -0.74
C TYR A 41 3.60 -20.50 0.76
N LEU A 42 2.53 -21.21 1.15
CA LEU A 42 2.18 -21.39 2.56
C LEU A 42 3.25 -22.15 3.35
N LYS A 43 3.92 -23.15 2.75
CA LYS A 43 5.04 -23.86 3.38
C LYS A 43 6.22 -22.92 3.62
N LYS A 44 6.60 -22.12 2.62
CA LYS A 44 7.66 -21.10 2.74
C LYS A 44 7.31 -20.10 3.85
N LEU A 45 6.09 -19.58 3.86
CA LEU A 45 5.65 -18.61 4.86
C LEU A 45 5.76 -19.15 6.28
N LYS A 46 5.30 -20.40 6.52
CA LYS A 46 5.44 -21.05 7.83
C LYS A 46 6.90 -21.18 8.25
N SER A 47 7.78 -21.57 7.33
CA SER A 47 9.22 -21.68 7.62
C SER A 47 9.86 -20.33 7.97
N THR A 48 9.46 -19.25 7.29
CA THR A 48 9.91 -17.89 7.58
C THR A 48 9.38 -17.39 8.92
N GLN A 49 8.12 -17.68 9.25
CA GLN A 49 7.52 -17.35 10.56
C GLN A 49 8.23 -18.06 11.71
N THR A 50 8.57 -19.34 11.54
CA THR A 50 9.35 -20.07 12.56
C THR A 50 10.76 -19.51 12.73
N ALA A 51 11.38 -19.00 11.65
CA ALA A 51 12.72 -18.42 11.69
C ALA A 51 12.73 -16.98 12.24
N ALA A 52 11.64 -16.22 12.09
CA ALA A 52 11.56 -14.81 12.49
C ALA A 52 11.33 -14.59 14.00
N GLY A 53 11.10 -15.66 14.77
CA GLY A 53 10.86 -15.60 16.21
C GLY A 53 9.44 -15.14 16.58
N ALA A 54 9.02 -15.42 17.82
CA ALA A 54 7.71 -15.03 18.33
C ALA A 54 7.62 -13.48 18.39
N GLY A 55 6.66 -12.90 17.66
CA GLY A 55 6.41 -11.44 17.64
C GLY A 55 6.77 -10.73 16.34
N ALA A 56 7.30 -11.42 15.33
CA ALA A 56 7.50 -10.82 14.01
C ALA A 56 6.15 -10.58 13.30
N ASN A 57 5.83 -9.30 13.05
CA ASN A 57 4.71 -8.92 12.18
C ASN A 57 5.01 -9.32 10.74
N VAL A 58 4.56 -10.51 10.34
CA VAL A 58 4.54 -10.90 8.92
C VAL A 58 3.34 -10.22 8.28
N TYR A 59 3.56 -9.02 7.74
CA TYR A 59 2.53 -8.30 6.99
C TYR A 59 2.17 -9.09 5.73
N ARG A 60 1.00 -9.73 5.75
CA ARG A 60 0.42 -10.34 4.56
C ARG A 60 -0.19 -9.23 3.70
N ALA A 61 0.62 -8.70 2.81
CA ALA A 61 0.27 -7.64 1.88
C ALA A 61 -0.50 -8.20 0.66
N ASP A 62 -1.74 -8.67 0.84
CA ASP A 62 -2.67 -8.92 -0.27
C ASP A 62 -3.38 -7.60 -0.65
N PHE A 63 -2.61 -6.58 -0.97
CA PHE A 63 -3.17 -5.27 -1.30
C PHE A 63 -3.84 -5.28 -2.67
N GLU A 64 -5.11 -4.90 -2.74
CA GLU A 64 -5.87 -4.86 -4.00
C GLU A 64 -5.97 -3.46 -4.61
N ILE A 65 -5.88 -2.42 -3.79
CA ILE A 65 -6.14 -1.05 -4.20
C ILE A 65 -4.85 -0.24 -4.08
N ALA A 66 -4.51 0.44 -5.16
CA ALA A 66 -3.35 1.30 -5.23
C ALA A 66 -3.68 2.64 -5.89
N GLN A 67 -2.83 3.63 -5.67
CA GLN A 67 -2.96 4.99 -6.18
C GLN A 67 -1.63 5.45 -6.78
N ARG A 68 -1.68 6.22 -7.88
CA ARG A 68 -0.51 6.93 -8.40
C ARG A 68 -0.20 8.15 -7.55
N VAL A 69 1.06 8.28 -7.12
CA VAL A 69 1.52 9.39 -6.30
C VAL A 69 2.86 9.91 -6.83
N ALA A 70 3.09 11.21 -6.68
CA ALA A 70 4.37 11.83 -6.93
C ALA A 70 5.02 12.21 -5.60
N ILE A 71 6.30 11.87 -5.42
CA ILE A 71 7.05 12.11 -4.18
C ILE A 71 8.21 13.05 -4.45
N GLY A 72 8.29 14.13 -3.66
CA GLY A 72 9.40 15.07 -3.66
C GLY A 72 9.43 16.05 -4.84
N THR A 73 10.53 16.81 -4.90
CA THR A 73 10.86 17.73 -5.98
C THR A 73 12.31 17.47 -6.42
N PRO A 74 12.57 17.09 -7.69
CA PRO A 74 11.61 16.86 -8.77
C PRO A 74 10.66 15.68 -8.46
N PRO A 75 9.44 15.68 -9.06
CA PRO A 75 8.44 14.67 -8.77
C PRO A 75 8.90 13.28 -9.24
N GLN A 76 8.86 12.32 -8.32
CA GLN A 76 9.14 10.90 -8.59
C GLN A 76 7.82 10.11 -8.53
N GLU A 77 7.41 9.55 -9.67
CA GLU A 77 6.18 8.76 -9.78
C GLU A 77 6.31 7.39 -9.12
N ALA A 78 5.34 7.05 -8.28
CA ALA A 78 5.26 5.75 -7.61
C ALA A 78 3.81 5.25 -7.54
N LEU A 79 3.66 3.94 -7.35
CA LEU A 79 2.39 3.32 -7.02
C LEU A 79 2.36 3.05 -5.50
N ALA A 80 1.39 3.64 -4.81
CA ALA A 80 1.19 3.47 -3.38
C ALA A 80 0.00 2.55 -3.11
N TRP A 81 0.20 1.50 -2.32
CA TRP A 81 -0.90 0.64 -1.87
C TRP A 81 -1.61 1.25 -0.67
N LEU A 82 -2.94 1.21 -0.70
CA LEU A 82 -3.76 1.73 0.40
C LEU A 82 -3.90 0.67 1.50
N CYS A 83 -3.38 1.00 2.68
CA CYS A 83 -3.49 0.18 3.88
C CYS A 83 -4.25 0.97 4.95
N THR A 84 -5.52 0.65 5.16
CA THR A 84 -6.38 1.34 6.15
C THR A 84 -5.96 1.12 7.60
N GLN A 85 -5.11 0.11 7.85
CA GLN A 85 -4.61 -0.24 9.18
C GLN A 85 -3.34 0.53 9.55
N ALA A 86 -2.78 1.34 8.65
CA ALA A 86 -1.58 2.10 8.88
C ALA A 86 -1.82 3.60 8.67
N SER A 87 -1.29 4.41 9.58
CA SER A 87 -1.27 5.88 9.48
C SER A 87 0.04 6.42 8.88
N ILE A 88 0.91 5.54 8.37
CA ILE A 88 2.26 5.86 7.89
C ILE A 88 2.38 5.46 6.41
N MET A 89 3.09 6.30 5.65
CA MET A 89 3.49 6.02 4.28
C MET A 89 4.92 5.45 4.26
N TRP A 90 5.08 4.27 3.64
CA TRP A 90 6.38 3.63 3.45
C TRP A 90 6.90 3.90 2.05
N VAL A 91 8.11 4.44 1.94
CA VAL A 91 8.78 4.71 0.67
C VAL A 91 10.16 4.03 0.69
N PRO A 92 10.49 3.19 -0.31
CA PRO A 92 11.81 2.57 -0.36
C PRO A 92 12.89 3.64 -0.64
N HIS A 93 13.97 3.60 0.14
CA HIS A 93 15.14 4.44 -0.13
C HIS A 93 15.90 3.94 -1.37
N VAL A 94 16.58 4.83 -2.09
CA VAL A 94 17.38 4.50 -3.28
C VAL A 94 18.49 3.49 -2.99
N ASP A 95 19.05 3.54 -1.79
CA ASP A 95 20.11 2.63 -1.32
C ASP A 95 19.59 1.31 -0.75
N CYS A 96 18.29 1.01 -0.90
CA CYS A 96 17.72 -0.24 -0.45
C CYS A 96 18.29 -1.41 -1.29
N ARG A 97 19.35 -2.05 -0.76
CA ARG A 97 20.05 -3.20 -1.39
C ARG A 97 19.47 -4.56 -1.00
N SER A 98 18.44 -4.59 -0.14
CA SER A 98 17.87 -5.82 0.38
C SER A 98 17.23 -6.67 -0.73
N TYR A 99 17.36 -7.99 -0.56
CA TYR A 99 16.94 -9.13 -1.40
C TYR A 99 15.50 -9.12 -1.96
N TRP A 100 14.71 -8.08 -1.72
CA TRP A 100 13.32 -7.93 -2.18
C TRP A 100 13.21 -7.69 -3.69
N ARG A 101 14.30 -7.27 -4.36
CA ARG A 101 14.33 -7.01 -5.81
C ARG A 101 13.83 -8.19 -6.67
N LEU A 102 13.92 -9.43 -6.17
CA LEU A 102 13.39 -10.61 -6.87
C LEU A 102 11.91 -10.86 -6.59
N GLU A 103 11.41 -10.56 -5.40
CA GLU A 103 10.01 -10.84 -5.06
C GLU A 103 9.06 -9.80 -5.65
N LEU A 104 9.49 -8.54 -5.80
CA LEU A 104 8.66 -7.53 -6.46
C LEU A 104 8.80 -7.53 -7.98
N LYS A 105 9.94 -7.97 -8.57
CA LYS A 105 9.97 -8.26 -10.02
C LYS A 105 8.95 -9.34 -10.40
N GLY A 106 8.81 -10.40 -9.59
CA GLY A 106 7.77 -11.42 -9.78
C GLY A 106 6.35 -11.02 -9.32
N ILE A 107 6.13 -9.77 -8.89
CA ILE A 107 4.80 -9.20 -8.57
C ILE A 107 4.40 -8.15 -9.63
N TYR A 108 5.36 -7.61 -10.39
CA TYR A 108 5.15 -6.56 -11.39
C TYR A 108 5.30 -7.04 -12.84
N GLU A 109 5.50 -8.34 -13.06
CA GLU A 109 5.38 -9.03 -14.35
C GLU A 109 4.16 -9.98 -14.32
#